data_AF-A0A1R4G3N1-F1
#
_entry.id   AF-A0A1R4G3N1-F1
#
_cell.length_a   1.000
_cell.length_b   1.000
_cell.length_c   1.000
_cell.angle_alpha   90.00
_cell.angle_beta   90.00
_cell.angle_gamma   90.00
#
_symmetry.space_group_name_H-M   'P 1'
#
loop_
_entity.id
_entity.type
_entity.pdbx_description
1 polymer ?
#
loop_
_entity_poly.entity_id
_entity_poly.type
_entity_poly.pdbx_seq_one_letter_code
_entity_poly.pdbx_strand_id
1 'polypeptide(L)'
;MSDLRARRQAAGLTQAELAARAGTARPNIAAYESGAKVPSPEVLARLLEAMRPRPSDALAGNESAVSELARKFGAERLRVFGSTAKGIDTPGSDLDLVVDLSPGTSFYSLVEMEDALSDLLGVPVDIISEPSATDEIREHARDLELPTSAA
;
A
#
# COMPACT_ATOMS: atom_id res chain seq x y z
N MET A 1 -9.28 21.92 -14.02
CA MET A 1 -8.91 20.54 -14.42
C MET A 1 -9.58 19.59 -13.43
N SER A 2 -10.15 18.47 -13.87
CA SER A 2 -10.79 17.52 -12.95
C SER A 2 -9.75 16.84 -12.05
N ASP A 3 -10.11 16.60 -10.78
CA ASP A 3 -9.28 15.88 -9.80
C ASP A 3 -8.83 14.50 -10.35
N LEU A 4 -9.72 13.81 -11.07
CA LEU A 4 -9.44 12.51 -11.70
C LEU A 4 -8.30 12.56 -12.73
N ARG A 5 -8.26 13.58 -13.60
CA ARG A 5 -7.18 13.70 -14.60
C ARG A 5 -5.84 13.92 -13.94
N ALA A 6 -5.80 14.80 -12.93
CA ALA A 6 -4.57 15.13 -12.21
C ALA A 6 -4.01 13.89 -11.49
N ARG A 7 -4.87 13.14 -10.78
CA ARG A 7 -4.48 11.89 -10.11
C ARG A 7 -3.97 10.83 -11.08
N ARG A 8 -4.66 10.63 -12.21
CA ARG A 8 -4.20 9.68 -13.24
C ARG A 8 -2.81 10.04 -13.77
N GLN A 9 -2.59 11.32 -14.05
CA GLN A 9 -1.30 11.81 -14.54
C GLN A 9 -0.19 11.67 -13.48
N ALA A 10 -0.50 11.94 -12.21
CA ALA A 10 0.43 11.71 -11.11
C ALA A 10 0.80 10.23 -10.95
N ALA A 11 -0.15 9.32 -11.21
CA ALA A 11 0.10 7.88 -11.27
C ALA A 11 0.82 7.42 -12.55
N GLY A 12 1.17 8.33 -13.47
CA GLY A 12 1.87 8.01 -14.72
C GLY A 12 1.02 7.25 -15.75
N LEU A 13 -0.29 7.15 -15.56
CA LEU A 13 -1.17 6.32 -16.41
C LEU A 13 -1.74 7.11 -17.57
N THR A 14 -1.91 6.47 -18.72
CA THR A 14 -2.78 6.92 -19.81
C THR A 14 -4.25 6.63 -19.49
N GLN A 15 -5.19 7.28 -20.20
CA GLN A 15 -6.62 6.98 -20.06
C GLN A 15 -6.93 5.51 -20.39
N ALA A 16 -6.19 4.89 -21.31
CA ALA A 16 -6.38 3.50 -21.69
C ALA A 16 -5.91 2.53 -20.59
N GLU A 17 -4.77 2.82 -19.97
CA GLU A 17 -4.25 2.02 -18.86
C GLU A 17 -5.13 2.12 -17.62
N LEU A 18 -5.59 3.33 -17.25
CA LEU A 18 -6.55 3.49 -16.16
C LEU A 18 -7.86 2.73 -16.45
N ALA A 19 -8.35 2.80 -17.69
CA ALA A 19 -9.55 2.08 -18.09
C ALA A 19 -9.37 0.56 -17.93
N ALA A 20 -8.24 0.01 -18.40
CA ALA A 20 -7.91 -1.40 -18.29
C ALA A 20 -7.81 -1.84 -16.83
N ARG A 21 -7.07 -1.08 -15.99
CA ARG A 21 -6.90 -1.39 -14.55
C ARG A 21 -8.22 -1.34 -13.78
N ALA A 22 -9.08 -0.36 -14.07
CA ALA A 22 -10.35 -0.18 -13.35
C ALA A 22 -11.51 -1.03 -13.90
N GLY A 23 -11.29 -1.82 -14.95
CA GLY A 23 -12.32 -2.63 -15.60
C GLY A 23 -13.43 -1.78 -16.24
N THR A 24 -13.05 -0.74 -16.99
CA THR A 24 -13.97 0.15 -17.73
C THR A 24 -13.42 0.47 -19.12
N ALA A 25 -14.21 1.18 -19.94
CA ALA A 25 -13.82 1.58 -21.29
C ALA A 25 -13.13 2.96 -21.29
N ARG A 26 -12.09 3.15 -22.12
CA ARG A 26 -11.40 4.44 -22.27
C ARG A 26 -12.33 5.65 -22.51
N PRO A 27 -13.39 5.57 -23.33
CA PRO A 27 -14.33 6.69 -23.50
C PRO A 27 -15.02 7.11 -22.21
N ASN A 28 -15.27 6.19 -21.28
CA ASN A 28 -15.82 6.53 -19.96
C ASN A 28 -14.84 7.38 -19.17
N ILE A 29 -13.55 7.02 -19.16
CA ILE A 29 -12.50 7.82 -18.50
C ILE A 29 -12.45 9.23 -19.07
N ALA A 30 -12.47 9.36 -20.40
CA ALA A 30 -12.46 10.68 -21.06
C ALA A 30 -13.69 11.53 -20.66
N ALA A 31 -14.88 10.92 -20.57
CA ALA A 31 -16.10 11.59 -20.15
C ALA A 31 -16.08 12.00 -18.67
N TYR A 32 -15.48 11.19 -17.79
CA TYR A 32 -15.29 11.53 -16.38
C TYR A 32 -14.29 12.68 -16.22
N GLU A 33 -13.17 12.64 -16.95
CA GLU A 33 -12.15 13.69 -16.87
C GLU A 33 -12.63 15.04 -17.41
N SER A 34 -13.49 15.03 -18.44
CA SER A 34 -14.06 16.26 -19.00
C SER A 34 -15.23 16.82 -18.18
N GLY A 35 -15.76 16.05 -17.22
CA GLY A 35 -16.96 16.39 -16.47
C GLY A 35 -18.27 16.15 -17.23
N ALA A 36 -18.23 15.57 -18.44
CA ALA A 36 -19.42 15.22 -19.20
C ALA A 36 -20.25 14.11 -18.53
N LYS A 37 -19.60 13.29 -17.69
CA LYS A 37 -20.25 12.27 -16.86
C LYS A 37 -19.64 12.29 -15.46
N VAL A 38 -20.45 11.97 -14.46
CA VAL A 38 -19.99 11.73 -13.09
C VAL A 38 -19.95 10.21 -12.86
N PRO A 39 -18.84 9.63 -12.39
CA PRO A 39 -18.80 8.21 -12.03
C PRO A 39 -19.67 7.95 -10.80
N SER A 40 -20.28 6.77 -10.70
CA SER A 40 -20.90 6.33 -9.45
C SER A 40 -19.83 6.18 -8.36
N PRO A 41 -20.19 6.20 -7.06
CA PRO A 41 -19.23 5.98 -5.98
C PRO A 41 -18.41 4.69 -6.15
N GLU A 42 -19.04 3.60 -6.59
CA GLU A 42 -18.37 2.32 -6.85
C GLU A 42 -17.37 2.39 -8.02
N VAL A 43 -17.71 3.11 -9.09
CA VAL A 43 -16.80 3.33 -10.23
C VAL A 43 -15.65 4.22 -9.79
N LEU A 44 -15.93 5.27 -9.02
CA LEU A 44 -14.91 6.17 -8.50
C LEU A 44 -13.92 5.41 -7.61
N ALA A 45 -14.41 4.57 -6.69
CA ALA A 45 -13.56 3.74 -5.84
C ALA A 45 -12.62 2.86 -6.69
N ARG A 46 -13.14 2.14 -7.69
CA ARG A 46 -12.31 1.32 -8.60
C ARG A 46 -11.28 2.13 -9.38
N LEU A 47 -11.61 3.36 -9.78
CA LEU A 47 -10.67 4.25 -10.45
C LEU A 47 -9.55 4.70 -9.52
N LEU A 48 -9.88 5.05 -8.26
CA LEU A 48 -8.90 5.45 -7.26
C LEU A 48 -7.95 4.29 -6.91
N GLU A 49 -8.50 3.09 -6.68
CA GLU A 49 -7.71 1.86 -6.48
C GLU A 49 -6.76 1.59 -7.64
N ALA A 50 -7.26 1.66 -8.89
CA ALA A 50 -6.45 1.43 -10.08
C ALA A 50 -5.28 2.43 -10.28
N MET A 51 -5.37 3.60 -9.64
CA MET A 51 -4.34 4.65 -9.68
C MET A 51 -3.32 4.55 -8.54
N ARG A 52 -3.52 3.67 -7.56
CA ARG A 52 -2.52 3.45 -6.51
C ARG A 52 -1.22 2.86 -7.10
N PRO A 53 -0.06 3.12 -6.48
CA PRO A 53 1.15 2.39 -6.82
C PRO A 53 1.01 0.92 -6.42
N ARG A 54 1.87 0.05 -6.97
CA ARG A 54 2.01 -1.30 -6.42
C ARG A 54 2.69 -1.20 -5.05
N PRO A 55 2.36 -2.05 -4.07
CA PRO A 55 3.05 -2.10 -2.78
C PRO A 55 4.58 -2.14 -2.89
N SER A 56 5.12 -2.94 -3.81
CA SER A 56 6.56 -3.02 -4.08
C SER A 56 7.16 -1.69 -4.57
N ASP A 57 6.46 -0.99 -5.47
CA ASP A 57 6.89 0.33 -5.97
C ASP A 57 6.78 1.41 -4.87
N ALA A 58 5.74 1.32 -4.03
CA ALA A 58 5.53 2.24 -2.92
C ALA A 58 6.60 2.07 -1.83
N LEU A 59 6.97 0.82 -1.55
CA LEU A 59 7.99 0.49 -0.56
C LEU A 59 9.40 0.84 -1.05
N ALA A 60 9.68 0.67 -2.35
CA ALA A 60 10.98 0.93 -2.94
C ALA A 60 11.43 2.38 -2.73
N GLY A 61 12.52 2.58 -1.98
CA GLY A 61 13.05 3.90 -1.62
C GLY A 61 12.40 4.53 -0.38
N ASN A 62 11.37 3.91 0.20
CA ASN A 62 10.73 4.32 1.45
C ASN A 62 11.03 3.39 2.62
N GLU A 63 11.91 2.39 2.45
CA GLU A 63 12.17 1.34 3.45
C GLU A 63 12.64 1.93 4.78
N SER A 64 13.52 2.94 4.73
CA SER A 64 14.00 3.63 5.94
C SER A 64 12.89 4.44 6.61
N ALA A 65 12.03 5.12 5.84
CA ALA A 65 10.92 5.89 6.40
C ALA A 65 9.86 4.98 7.04
N VAL A 66 9.54 3.86 6.39
CA VAL A 66 8.67 2.79 6.93
C VAL A 66 9.23 2.26 8.23
N SER A 67 10.52 1.92 8.23
CA SER A 67 11.25 1.40 9.38
C SER A 67 11.24 2.36 10.58
N GLU A 68 11.53 3.63 10.34
CA GLU A 68 11.52 4.67 11.37
C GLU A 68 10.11 4.95 11.90
N LEU A 69 9.10 4.95 11.03
CA LEU A 69 7.73 5.17 11.42
C LEU A 69 7.21 4.00 12.28
N ALA A 70 7.41 2.76 11.83
CA ALA A 70 6.98 1.56 12.56
C ALA A 70 7.62 1.46 13.96
N ARG A 71 8.89 1.86 14.10
CA ARG A 71 9.57 1.91 15.40
C ARG A 71 8.90 2.84 16.41
N LYS A 72 8.30 3.96 15.97
CA LYS A 72 7.56 4.86 16.87
C LYS A 72 6.35 4.18 17.52
N PHE A 73 5.86 3.13 16.90
CA PHE A 73 4.75 2.31 17.38
C PHE A 73 5.20 0.99 18.05
N GLY A 74 6.50 0.82 18.29
CA GLY A 74 7.04 -0.34 19.02
C GLY A 74 7.47 -1.52 18.15
N ALA A 75 7.57 -1.37 16.82
CA ALA A 75 8.13 -2.41 15.96
C ALA A 75 9.66 -2.55 16.14
N GLU A 76 10.13 -3.75 16.40
CA GLU A 76 11.55 -4.10 16.51
C GLU A 76 12.11 -4.76 15.24
N ARG A 77 11.26 -5.46 14.48
CA ARG A 77 11.58 -6.07 13.19
C ARG A 77 10.39 -6.00 12.27
N LEU A 78 10.62 -5.70 10.99
CA LEU A 78 9.62 -5.77 9.94
C LEU A 78 10.06 -6.80 8.91
N ARG A 79 9.11 -7.63 8.47
CA ARG A 79 9.29 -8.53 7.33
C ARG A 79 8.12 -8.38 6.37
N VAL A 80 8.41 -8.32 5.08
CA VAL A 80 7.40 -8.33 4.02
C VAL A 80 7.07 -9.77 3.68
N PHE A 81 5.80 -10.11 3.55
CA PHE A 81 5.36 -11.41 3.05
C PHE A 81 4.40 -11.24 1.87
N GLY A 82 3.63 -12.29 1.56
CA GLY A 82 2.54 -12.21 0.60
C GLY A 82 2.98 -11.88 -0.83
N SER A 83 2.13 -11.14 -1.54
CA SER A 83 2.29 -10.86 -2.97
C SER A 83 3.53 -10.01 -3.27
N THR A 84 3.85 -9.06 -2.38
CA THR A 84 5.02 -8.17 -2.49
C THR A 84 6.32 -8.95 -2.35
N ALA A 85 6.44 -9.84 -1.35
CA ALA A 85 7.65 -10.66 -1.19
C ALA A 85 7.89 -11.61 -2.38
N LYS A 86 6.82 -12.01 -3.07
CA LYS A 86 6.83 -12.86 -4.27
C LYS A 86 7.05 -12.07 -5.57
N GLY A 87 6.99 -10.73 -5.53
CA GLY A 87 7.14 -9.87 -6.71
C GLY A 87 5.99 -9.96 -7.70
N ILE A 88 4.79 -10.33 -7.24
CA ILE A 88 3.58 -10.51 -8.06
C ILE A 88 2.44 -9.56 -7.63
N ASP A 89 2.74 -8.58 -6.79
CA ASP A 89 1.80 -7.57 -6.33
C ASP A 89 1.34 -6.64 -7.47
N THR A 90 0.13 -6.11 -7.30
CA THR A 90 -0.56 -5.28 -8.29
C THR A 90 -1.01 -3.96 -7.65
N PRO A 91 -1.42 -2.95 -8.43
CA PRO A 91 -1.88 -1.65 -7.89
C PRO A 91 -3.04 -1.72 -6.88
N GLY A 92 -3.78 -2.83 -6.81
CA GLY A 92 -4.84 -3.04 -5.82
C GLY A 92 -4.46 -4.01 -4.70
N SER A 93 -3.19 -4.44 -4.64
CA SER A 93 -2.68 -5.28 -3.56
C SER A 93 -2.42 -4.44 -2.31
N ASP A 94 -2.57 -5.07 -1.16
CA ASP A 94 -2.07 -4.64 0.14
C ASP A 94 -0.58 -4.93 0.30
N LEU A 95 0.05 -4.20 1.22
CA LEU A 95 1.38 -4.51 1.73
C LEU A 95 1.26 -5.34 3.01
N ASP A 96 1.59 -6.62 2.88
CA ASP A 96 1.58 -7.60 3.96
C ASP A 96 2.87 -7.54 4.80
N LEU A 97 2.75 -7.23 6.10
CA LEU A 97 3.88 -7.11 7.02
C LEU A 97 3.76 -8.05 8.24
N VAL A 98 4.84 -8.76 8.55
CA VAL A 98 5.04 -9.41 9.85
C VAL A 98 5.91 -8.54 10.73
N VAL A 99 5.44 -8.24 11.94
CA VAL A 99 6.13 -7.35 12.87
C VAL A 99 6.48 -8.07 14.17
N ASP A 100 7.75 -7.98 14.56
CA ASP A 100 8.18 -8.26 15.95
C ASP A 100 7.92 -6.99 16.77
N LEU A 101 7.16 -7.11 17.86
CA LEU A 101 6.78 -5.96 18.71
C LEU A 101 7.55 -5.98 20.03
N SER A 102 7.92 -4.79 20.49
CA SER A 102 8.51 -4.61 21.81
C SER A 102 7.52 -5.03 22.93
N PRO A 103 8.00 -5.60 24.04
CA PRO A 103 7.14 -6.01 25.15
C PRO A 103 6.27 -4.84 25.66
N GLY A 104 4.97 -5.09 25.80
CA GLY A 104 4.02 -4.08 26.27
C GLY A 104 3.43 -3.20 25.16
N THR A 105 3.78 -3.43 23.89
CA THR A 105 3.09 -2.80 22.75
C THR A 105 1.62 -3.21 22.74
N SER A 106 0.73 -2.22 22.62
CA SER A 106 -0.71 -2.44 22.66
C SER A 106 -1.27 -2.80 21.29
N PHE A 107 -2.43 -3.45 21.24
CA PHE A 107 -3.15 -3.67 19.98
C PHE A 107 -3.49 -2.36 19.26
N TYR A 108 -3.79 -1.28 20.01
CA TYR A 108 -4.04 0.04 19.41
C TYR A 108 -2.82 0.56 18.65
N SER A 109 -1.61 0.30 19.13
CA SER A 109 -0.38 0.71 18.46
C SER A 109 -0.17 0.00 17.12
N LEU A 110 -0.68 -1.23 16.97
CA LEU A 110 -0.69 -1.93 15.67
C LEU A 110 -1.61 -1.25 14.67
N VAL A 111 -2.84 -0.92 15.08
CA VAL A 111 -3.81 -0.25 14.22
C VAL A 111 -3.30 1.14 13.81
N GLU A 112 -2.74 1.91 14.74
CA GLU A 112 -2.13 3.21 14.43
C GLU A 112 -0.92 3.08 13.48
N MET A 113 -0.16 1.98 13.59
CA MET A 113 0.96 1.69 12.70
C MET A 113 0.47 1.35 11.28
N GLU A 114 -0.57 0.53 11.14
CA GLU A 114 -1.21 0.20 9.86
C GLU A 114 -1.68 1.47 9.15
N ASP A 115 -2.44 2.32 9.85
CA ASP A 115 -2.95 3.57 9.30
C ASP A 115 -1.80 4.50 8.90
N ALA A 116 -0.80 4.68 9.77
CA ALA A 116 0.32 5.58 9.49
C ALA A 116 1.20 5.11 8.33
N LEU A 117 1.45 3.79 8.22
CA LEU A 117 2.18 3.22 7.08
C LEU A 117 1.36 3.28 5.79
N SER A 118 0.04 3.07 5.87
CA SER A 118 -0.86 3.19 4.73
C SER A 118 -0.88 4.61 4.18
N ASP A 119 -0.93 5.61 5.07
CA ASP A 119 -0.86 7.02 4.71
C ASP A 119 0.50 7.39 4.09
N LEU A 120 1.60 6.87 4.65
CA LEU A 120 2.95 7.11 4.14
C LEU A 120 3.13 6.56 2.71
N LEU A 121 2.64 5.33 2.47
CA LEU A 121 2.91 4.60 1.24
C LEU A 121 1.83 4.81 0.16
N GLY A 122 0.63 5.26 0.55
CA GLY A 122 -0.50 5.42 -0.35
C GLY A 122 -1.11 4.09 -0.83
N VAL A 123 -0.79 2.99 -0.15
CA VAL A 123 -1.34 1.64 -0.34
C VAL A 123 -1.86 1.10 0.99
N PRO A 124 -2.87 0.24 1.01
CA PRO A 124 -3.28 -0.45 2.24
C PRO A 124 -2.12 -1.27 2.80
N VAL A 125 -1.98 -1.29 4.13
CA VAL A 125 -1.00 -2.09 4.85
C VAL A 125 -1.74 -3.02 5.81
N ASP A 126 -1.43 -4.32 5.77
CA ASP A 126 -1.95 -5.32 6.71
C ASP A 126 -0.80 -5.80 7.60
N ILE A 127 -0.95 -5.66 8.92
CA ILE A 127 0.08 -6.01 9.89
C ILE A 127 -0.37 -7.20 10.72
N ILE A 128 0.47 -8.24 10.71
CA ILE A 128 0.37 -9.35 11.63
C ILE A 128 1.55 -9.34 12.61
N SER A 129 1.26 -9.58 13.88
CA SER A 129 2.31 -9.80 14.87
C SER A 129 2.99 -11.16 14.64
N GLU A 130 4.30 -11.24 14.87
CA GLU A 130 5.05 -12.51 14.73
C GLU A 130 4.42 -13.69 15.49
N PRO A 131 3.94 -13.53 16.74
CA PRO A 131 3.33 -14.65 17.46
C PRO A 131 2.05 -15.16 16.79
N SER A 132 1.36 -14.31 16.01
CA SER A 132 0.16 -14.65 15.27
C SER A 132 0.44 -15.17 13.85
N ALA A 133 1.69 -15.10 13.37
CA ALA A 133 2.07 -15.58 12.05
C ALA A 133 2.04 -17.11 12.00
N THR A 134 1.50 -17.65 10.90
CA THR A 134 1.59 -19.09 10.60
C THR A 134 3.00 -19.46 10.16
N ASP A 135 3.34 -20.75 10.21
CA ASP A 135 4.66 -21.22 9.77
C ASP A 135 4.91 -20.93 8.27
N GLU A 136 3.86 -21.02 7.44
CA GLU A 136 3.94 -20.66 6.03
C GLU A 136 4.33 -19.18 5.84
N ILE A 137 3.72 -18.29 6.63
CA ILE A 137 4.05 -16.87 6.61
C ILE A 137 5.50 -16.66 7.03
N ARG A 138 5.93 -17.26 8.16
CA ARG A 138 7.31 -17.14 8.66
C ARG A 138 8.35 -17.60 7.62
N GLU A 139 8.07 -18.69 6.91
CA GLU A 139 8.97 -19.25 5.89
C GLU A 139 9.13 -18.32 4.69
N HIS A 140 8.08 -17.60 4.31
CA HIS A 140 8.08 -16.74 3.11
C HIS A 140 8.33 -15.25 3.41
N ALA A 141 8.33 -14.86 4.69
CA ALA A 141 8.59 -13.51 5.13
C ALA A 141 10.06 -13.13 4.90
N ARG A 142 10.29 -11.94 4.34
CA ARG A 142 11.63 -11.41 4.06
C ARG A 142 11.89 -10.17 4.88
N ASP A 143 13.04 -10.12 5.55
CA ASP A 143 13.42 -8.98 6.38
C ASP A 143 13.43 -7.68 5.55
N LEU A 144 12.78 -6.67 6.09
CA LEU A 144 13.00 -5.28 5.70
C LEU A 144 14.19 -4.79 6.52
N GLU A 145 15.26 -4.32 5.86
CA GLU A 145 16.40 -3.78 6.60
C GLU A 145 15.99 -2.52 7.36
N LEU A 146 15.79 -2.69 8.66
CA LEU A 146 15.62 -1.60 9.60
C LEU A 146 16.97 -0.87 9.77
N PRO A 147 17.08 0.45 9.51
CA PRO A 147 18.26 1.20 9.90
C PRO A 147 18.49 0.99 11.40
N THR A 148 19.61 0.42 11.83
CA THR A 148 19.88 0.21 13.25
C THR A 148 19.85 1.58 13.94
N SER A 149 18.98 1.76 14.94
CA SER A 149 18.97 3.00 15.72
C SER A 149 20.36 3.22 16.29
N ALA A 150 21.02 4.31 15.92
CA ALA A 150 22.24 4.74 16.61
C ALA A 150 21.87 4.97 18.08
N ALA A 151 22.57 4.26 18.97
CA ALA A 151 22.49 4.43 20.42
C ALA A 151 23.06 5.78 20.86
#